data_AF-A0A816GKU7-F1
#
_entry.id   AF-A0A816GKU7-F1
#
_cell.length_a   1.000
_cell.length_b   1.000
_cell.length_c   1.000
_cell.angle_alpha   90.00
_cell.angle_beta   90.00
_cell.angle_gamma   90.00
#
_symmetry.space_group_name_H-M   'P 1'
#
loop_
_entity.id
_entity.type
_entity.pdbx_description
1 polymer ?
#
loop_
_entity_poly.entity_id
_entity_poly.type
_entity_poly.pdbx_seq_one_letter_code
_entity_poly.pdbx_strand_id
1 'polypeptide(L)' 'SDKELDHLRSLTYCSTLKDNILYTWNHTPTNIDINKLPKIQRTMIKLERLIGKGAFGEVYAGILTNNQPIAIKVN' A
#
# COMPACT_ATOMS: atom_id res chain seq x y z
N SER A 1 -19.61 23.07 0.16
CA SER A 1 -20.85 22.39 -0.24
C SER A 1 -20.72 20.96 0.21
N ASP A 2 -21.40 20.59 1.29
CA ASP A 2 -21.20 19.32 2.03
C ASP A 2 -21.53 18.06 1.23
N LYS A 3 -22.02 18.24 -0.01
CA LYS A 3 -22.34 17.18 -0.96
C LYS A 3 -21.16 16.26 -1.23
N GLU A 4 -19.95 16.79 -1.43
CA GLU A 4 -18.77 15.94 -1.70
C GLU A 4 -18.37 15.12 -0.47
N LEU A 5 -18.44 15.70 0.72
CA LEU A 5 -18.15 15.02 1.99
C LEU A 5 -19.20 13.96 2.32
N ASP A 6 -20.48 14.24 2.05
CA ASP A 6 -21.56 13.27 2.25
C ASP A 6 -21.51 12.12 1.25
N HIS A 7 -21.09 12.39 0.00
CA HIS A 7 -20.81 11.32 -0.96
C HIS A 7 -19.68 10.41 -0.48
N LEU A 8 -18.56 10.95 0.02
CA LEU A 8 -17.47 10.15 0.58
C LEU A 8 -17.91 9.30 1.79
N ARG A 9 -18.76 9.86 2.66
CA ARG A 9 -19.34 9.12 3.79
C ARG A 9 -20.28 8.01 3.33
N SER A 10 -21.12 8.26 2.31
CA SER A 10 -22.01 7.23 1.74
C SER A 10 -21.25 6.09 1.07
N LEU A 11 -20.11 6.38 0.42
CA LEU A 11 -19.26 5.37 -0.20
C LEU A 11 -18.63 4.42 0.82
N THR A 12 -18.46 4.87 2.07
CA THR A 12 -17.99 4.05 3.19
C THR A 12 -18.99 2.93 3.56
N TYR A 13 -20.28 3.08 3.20
CA TYR A 13 -21.32 2.07 3.46
C TYR A 13 -21.51 1.09 2.28
N CYS A 14 -21.05 1.42 1.06
CA CYS A 14 -21.32 0.66 -0.17
C CYS A 14 -20.05 0.05 -0.82
N SER A 15 -18.94 -0.08 -0.11
CA SER A 15 -17.68 -0.57 -0.67
C SER A 15 -17.47 -2.10 -0.54
N THR A 16 -18.52 -2.87 -0.24
CA THR A 16 -18.42 -4.33 -0.01
C THR A 16 -18.19 -5.16 -1.28
N LEU A 17 -18.02 -4.57 -2.46
CA LEU A 17 -17.85 -5.34 -3.70
C LEU A 17 -16.81 -4.70 -4.62
N LYS A 18 -15.53 -4.97 -4.33
CA LYS A 18 -14.44 -5.32 -5.26
C LYS A 18 -13.08 -4.91 -4.69
N ASP A 19 -12.41 -5.89 -4.08
CA ASP A 19 -10.95 -6.08 -4.08
C ASP A 19 -10.02 -4.91 -3.77
N ASN A 20 -10.45 -3.89 -3.03
CA ASN A 20 -9.58 -2.81 -2.55
C ASN A 20 -9.73 -2.65 -1.03
N ILE A 21 -8.72 -3.12 -0.30
CA ILE A 21 -8.66 -3.18 1.16
C ILE A 21 -8.98 -1.79 1.75
N LEU A 22 -10.18 -1.66 2.33
CA LEU A 22 -10.60 -0.50 3.10
C LEU A 22 -10.05 -0.64 4.54
N TYR A 23 -9.00 0.09 4.88
CA TYR A 23 -8.62 0.27 6.28
C TYR A 23 -9.60 1.24 6.94
N THR A 24 -10.71 0.71 7.47
CA THR A 24 -11.57 1.51 8.34
C THR A 24 -10.77 1.91 9.58
N TRP A 25 -11.02 3.10 10.13
CA TRP A 25 -10.31 3.68 11.29
C TRP A 25 -10.30 2.79 12.56
N ASN A 26 -11.04 1.67 12.56
CA ASN A 26 -11.15 0.74 13.67
C ASN A 26 -10.60 -0.66 13.37
N HIS A 27 -9.99 -0.89 12.20
CA HIS A 27 -9.48 -2.20 11.83
C HIS A 27 -7.98 -2.32 12.11
N THR A 28 -7.62 -3.05 13.17
CA THR A 28 -6.23 -3.47 13.38
C THR A 28 -5.93 -4.67 12.47
N PRO A 29 -4.96 -4.59 11.53
CA PRO A 29 -4.64 -5.70 10.64
C PRO A 29 -4.28 -6.95 11.43
N THR A 30 -4.90 -8.07 11.09
CA THR A 30 -4.59 -9.37 11.71
C THR A 30 -3.53 -10.10 10.91
N ASN A 31 -2.98 -11.20 11.46
CA ASN A 31 -2.07 -12.09 10.73
C ASN A 31 -2.72 -12.69 9.47
N ILE A 32 -4.05 -12.85 9.45
CA ILE A 32 -4.77 -13.32 8.26
C ILE A 32 -4.67 -12.29 7.14
N ASP A 33 -4.78 -11.00 7.47
CA ASP A 33 -4.70 -9.92 6.49
C ASP A 33 -3.28 -9.76 5.96
N ILE A 34 -2.27 -9.87 6.83
CA ILE A 34 -0.86 -9.88 6.43
C ILE A 34 -0.57 -11.04 5.47
N ASN A 35 -1.13 -12.22 5.72
CA ASN A 35 -0.93 -13.39 4.87
C ASN A 35 -1.60 -13.27 3.48
N LYS A 36 -2.63 -12.43 3.34
CA LYS A 36 -3.29 -12.14 2.06
C LYS A 36 -2.52 -11.14 1.19
N LEU A 37 -1.51 -10.45 1.74
CA LEU A 37 -0.75 -9.45 0.99
C LEU A 37 0.02 -10.11 -0.17
N PRO A 38 0.15 -9.42 -1.32
CA PRO A 38 0.98 -9.89 -2.42
C PRO A 38 2.42 -10.11 -1.96
N LYS A 39 2.96 -11.32 -2.19
CA LYS A 39 4.32 -11.69 -1.83
C LYS A 39 5.22 -11.60 -3.05
N ILE A 40 6.25 -10.76 -2.97
CA ILE A 40 7.26 -10.59 -4.01
C ILE A 40 8.57 -11.18 -3.48
N GLN A 41 9.15 -12.13 -4.21
CA GLN A 41 10.46 -12.67 -3.87
C GLN A 41 11.55 -11.59 -3.96
N ARG A 42 12.40 -11.50 -2.93
CA ARG A 42 13.48 -10.49 -2.83
C ARG A 42 14.40 -10.45 -4.05
N THR A 43 14.65 -11.61 -4.66
CA THR A 43 15.49 -11.78 -5.86
C THR A 43 14.91 -11.13 -7.11
N MET A 44 13.60 -10.86 -7.14
CA MET A 44 12.95 -10.17 -8.26
C MET A 44 13.09 -8.65 -8.20
N ILE A 45 13.73 -8.12 -7.15
CA ILE A 45 13.84 -6.69 -6.89
C ILE A 45 15.31 -6.27 -6.95
N LYS A 46 15.63 -5.37 -7.86
CA LYS A 46 16.93 -4.68 -7.90
C LYS A 46 16.81 -3.32 -7.21
N LEU A 47 17.61 -3.12 -6.16
CA LEU A 47 17.72 -1.82 -5.47
C LEU A 47 18.68 -0.92 -6.25
N GLU A 48 18.34 0.35 -6.46
CA GLU A 48 19.19 1.26 -7.26
C GLU A 48 19.77 2.40 -6.44
N ARG A 49 18.92 3.31 -5.94
CA ARG A 49 19.37 4.50 -5.21
C ARG A 49 18.40 4.91 -4.12
N LEU A 50 18.91 5.53 -3.07
CA LEU A 50 18.09 6.17 -2.04
C LEU A 50 17.35 7.38 -2.63
N ILE A 51 16.06 7.50 -2.34
CA ILE A 51 15.22 8.63 -2.77
C ILE A 51 14.64 9.42 -1.59
N GLY A 52 14.65 8.90 -0.37
CA GLY A 52 14.24 9.65 0.81
C GLY A 52 14.45 8.91 2.12
N LYS A 53 14.48 9.66 3.22
CA LYS A 53 14.54 9.14 4.60
C LYS A 53 13.51 9.85 5.46
N GLY A 54 12.85 9.13 6.36
CA GLY A 54 11.91 9.69 7.31
C GLY A 54 11.84 8.88 8.59
N ALA A 55 10.92 9.23 9.49
CA ALA A 55 10.78 8.60 10.80
C ALA A 55 10.58 7.07 10.76
N PHE A 56 10.02 6.55 9.66
CA PHE A 56 9.75 5.13 9.46
C PHE A 56 10.77 4.43 8.55
N GLY A 57 11.97 5.01 8.40
CA GLY A 57 13.06 4.44 7.63
C GLY A 57 13.21 5.02 6.22
N GLU A 58 13.95 4.30 5.39
CA GLU A 58 14.49 4.77 4.12
C GLU A 58 13.63 4.30 2.94
N VAL A 59 13.57 5.10 1.88
CA VAL A 59 12.90 4.76 0.63
C VAL A 59 13.94 4.74 -0.47
N TYR A 60 13.99 3.64 -1.21
CA TYR A 60 14.87 3.45 -2.36
C TYR A 60 14.05 3.37 -3.65
N ALA A 61 14.58 3.92 -4.72
CA ALA A 61 14.17 3.55 -6.07
C ALA A 61 14.74 2.16 -6.40
N GLY A 62 13.96 1.37 -7.13
CA GLY A 62 14.36 0.07 -7.64
C GLY A 62 13.61 -0.30 -8.91
N ILE A 63 13.98 -1.45 -9.47
CA ILE A 63 13.35 -2.02 -10.66
C ILE A 63 13.04 -3.49 -10.41
N LEU A 64 11.86 -3.94 -10.83
CA LEU A 64 11.48 -5.34 -10.86
C LEU A 64 12.06 -6.05 -12.09
N THR A 65 12.16 -7.37 -12.07
CA THR A 65 12.70 -8.16 -13.19
C THR A 65 11.96 -7.98 -14.52
N ASN A 66 10.71 -7.52 -14.49
CA ASN A 66 9.92 -7.14 -15.66
C ASN A 66 10.17 -5.69 -16.13
N ASN A 67 11.27 -5.08 -15.72
CA ASN A 67 11.64 -3.67 -15.97
C ASN A 67 10.66 -2.63 -15.40
N GLN A 68 9.78 -2.99 -14.46
CA GLN A 68 8.88 -2.03 -13.83
C GLN A 68 9.62 -1.23 -12.74
N PRO A 69 9.66 0.11 -12.80
CA PRO A 69 10.22 0.93 -11.74
C PRO A 69 9.30 0.93 -10.50
N ILE A 70 9.90 0.81 -9.32
CA ILE A 70 9.21 0.75 -8.04
C ILE A 70 9.92 1.59 -6.96
N ALA A 71 9.18 1.94 -5.91
CA ALA A 71 9.72 2.48 -4.68
C ALA A 71 9.67 1.42 -3.57
N ILE A 72 10.77 1.27 -2.84
CA ILE A 72 10.96 0.23 -1.82
C ILE A 72 11.18 0.93 -0.48
N LYS A 73 10.23 0.76 0.45
CA LYS A 73 10.35 1.23 1.83
C LYS A 73 11.06 0.16 2.65
N VAL A 74 12.14 0.54 3.33
CA VAL A 74 12.95 -0.35 4.17
C VAL A 74 12.93 0.17 5.61
N ASN A 75 12.75 -0.73 6.57
CA ASN A 75 12.83 -0.45 8.01
C ASN A 75 13.98 -1.21 8.67
#